data_AF-A0A653D1M4-F1
#
_entry.id   AF-A0A653D1M4-F1
#
_cell.length_a   1.000
_cell.length_b   1.000
_cell.length_c   1.000
_cell.angle_alpha   90.00
_cell.angle_beta   90.00
_cell.angle_gamma   90.00
#
_symmetry.space_group_name_H-M   'P 1'
#
loop_
_entity.id
_entity.type
_entity.pdbx_description
1 polymer ?
#
loop_
_entity_poly.entity_id
_entity_poly.type
_entity_poly.pdbx_seq_one_letter_code
_entity_poly.pdbx_strand_id
1 'polypeptide(L)'
;MAHINKCIDDLLRKSGKKAVAEHAAVWVPDTEASVCMHCKKTQFTLINRRHHCRKCGAVVCGPCSNKRFLLPSQSSKPLRVCLHCYNVLTAASQKNHNSSLDSTQKGIH
;
A
#
# COMPACT_ATOMS: atom_id res chain seq x y z
N MET A 1 -7.56 21.84 -21.32
CA MET A 1 -6.99 20.69 -20.58
C MET A 1 -5.49 20.46 -20.83
N ALA A 2 -4.88 20.83 -21.97
CA ALA A 2 -3.43 20.62 -22.18
C ALA A 2 -2.51 21.49 -21.30
N HIS A 3 -2.94 22.71 -20.93
CA HIS A 3 -2.12 23.65 -20.17
C HIS A 3 -1.90 23.24 -18.70
N ILE A 4 -2.87 22.55 -18.07
CA ILE A 4 -2.75 22.12 -16.67
C ILE A 4 -1.66 21.04 -16.52
N ASN A 5 -1.63 20.09 -17.45
CA ASN A 5 -0.65 19.00 -17.43
C ASN A 5 0.78 19.53 -17.65
N LYS A 6 0.95 20.48 -18.59
CA LYS A 6 2.25 21.12 -18.83
C LYS A 6 2.77 21.87 -17.61
N CYS A 7 1.91 22.58 -16.88
CA CYS A 7 2.28 23.28 -15.66
C CYS A 7 2.71 22.31 -14.55
N ILE A 8 2.00 21.20 -14.38
CA ILE A 8 2.33 20.15 -13.41
C ILE A 8 3.72 19.54 -13.74
N ASP A 9 3.98 19.22 -15.01
CA ASP A 9 5.26 18.66 -15.44
C ASP A 9 6.43 19.62 -15.19
N ASP A 10 6.24 20.91 -15.50
CA ASP A 10 7.27 21.94 -15.27
C ASP A 10 7.56 22.15 -13.78
N LEU A 11 6.55 22.02 -12.90
CA LEU A 11 6.74 22.08 -11.44
C LEU A 11 7.50 20.86 -10.91
N LEU A 12 7.19 19.66 -11.40
CA LEU A 12 7.93 18.43 -11.05
C LEU A 12 9.39 18.52 -11.49
N ARG A 13 9.64 19.02 -12.69
CA ARG A 13 11.00 19.19 -13.23
C ARG A 13 11.82 20.24 -12.47
N LYS A 14 11.24 21.40 -12.14
CA LYS A 14 11.93 22.46 -11.38
C LYS A 14 12.27 22.07 -9.95
N SER A 15 11.43 21.25 -9.31
CA SER A 15 11.64 20.82 -7.93
C SER A 15 12.61 19.63 -7.79
N GLY A 16 13.02 19.02 -8.90
CA GLY A 16 13.87 17.81 -8.91
C GLY A 16 13.18 16.59 -8.28
N LYS A 17 11.88 16.67 -7.98
CA LYS A 17 11.11 15.59 -7.37
C LYS A 17 10.56 14.69 -8.46
N LYS A 18 10.87 13.40 -8.38
CA LYS A 18 10.15 12.40 -9.19
C LYS A 18 8.68 12.42 -8.77
N ALA A 19 7.77 12.28 -9.73
CA ALA A 19 6.37 12.08 -9.43
C ALA A 19 6.24 10.91 -8.44
N VAL A 20 5.48 11.13 -7.36
CA VAL A 20 5.25 10.09 -6.35
C VAL A 20 4.49 8.97 -7.05
N ALA A 21 5.19 7.88 -7.38
CA ALA A 21 4.61 6.73 -8.08
C ALA A 21 3.49 6.04 -7.28
N GLU A 22 3.49 6.25 -5.96
CA GLU A 22 2.50 5.72 -5.03
C GLU A 22 2.05 6.81 -4.07
N HIS A 23 0.91 7.45 -4.37
CA HIS A 23 0.29 8.40 -3.45
C HIS A 23 -0.05 7.69 -2.13
N ALA A 24 0.26 8.33 -1.00
CA ALA A 24 -0.16 7.82 0.30
C ALA A 24 -1.68 7.61 0.28
N ALA A 25 -2.14 6.46 0.77
CA ALA A 25 -3.54 6.15 0.76
C ALA A 25 -4.34 7.22 1.54
N VAL A 26 -5.45 7.67 0.95
CA VAL A 26 -6.39 8.57 1.63
C VAL A 26 -6.89 7.86 2.89
N TRP A 27 -6.55 8.40 4.04
CA TRP A 27 -6.92 7.84 5.33
C TRP A 27 -8.38 8.19 5.61
N VAL A 28 -9.26 7.19 5.64
CA VAL A 28 -10.69 7.43 5.88
C VAL A 28 -10.91 7.75 7.37
N PRO A 29 -11.58 8.86 7.70
CA PRO A 29 -11.93 9.19 9.09
C PRO A 29 -12.79 8.11 9.75
N ASP A 30 -12.56 7.88 11.05
CA ASP A 30 -13.27 6.86 11.83
C ASP A 30 -14.79 7.09 11.89
N THR A 31 -15.23 8.35 11.83
CA THR A 31 -16.64 8.76 11.82
C THR A 31 -17.37 8.30 10.57
N GLU A 32 -16.66 8.08 9.46
CA GLU A 32 -17.21 7.65 8.17
C GLU A 32 -17.22 6.13 8.02
N ALA A 33 -16.58 5.41 8.96
CA ALA A 33 -16.48 3.96 8.93
C ALA A 33 -17.20 3.33 10.13
N SER A 34 -18.49 3.05 9.97
CA SER A 34 -19.30 2.33 10.96
C SER A 34 -19.12 0.80 10.88
N VAL A 35 -18.80 0.29 9.69
CA VAL A 35 -18.58 -1.15 9.41
C VAL A 35 -17.22 -1.39 8.76
N CYS A 36 -16.67 -2.60 8.93
CA CYS A 36 -15.43 -3.03 8.30
C CYS A 36 -15.51 -2.88 6.77
N MET A 37 -14.57 -2.15 6.18
CA MET A 37 -14.57 -1.88 4.74
C MET A 37 -14.28 -3.10 3.86
N HIS A 38 -13.76 -4.20 4.42
CA HIS A 38 -13.55 -5.45 3.68
C HIS A 38 -14.71 -6.42 3.83
N CYS A 39 -14.96 -6.92 5.05
CA CYS A 39 -15.97 -7.96 5.21
C CYS A 39 -17.40 -7.43 5.16
N LYS A 40 -17.62 -6.13 5.39
CA LYS A 40 -18.94 -5.48 5.50
C LYS A 40 -19.89 -6.09 6.55
N LYS A 41 -19.41 -7.07 7.32
CA LYS A 41 -20.16 -7.85 8.32
C LYS A 41 -19.93 -7.36 9.75
N THR A 42 -18.73 -6.87 10.05
CA THR A 42 -18.37 -6.42 11.40
C THR A 42 -18.73 -4.95 11.58
N GLN A 43 -19.73 -4.67 12.42
CA GLN A 43 -19.98 -3.34 12.97
C GLN A 43 -18.90 -3.00 14.00
N PHE A 44 -18.36 -1.79 13.92
CA PHE A 44 -17.40 -1.32 14.91
C PHE A 44 -18.11 -0.88 16.19
N THR A 45 -17.56 -1.31 17.32
CA THR A 45 -18.03 -1.01 18.67
C THR A 45 -16.83 -0.77 19.59
N LEU A 46 -17.06 -0.53 20.87
CA LEU A 46 -15.96 -0.42 21.85
C LEU A 46 -15.12 -1.71 21.93
N ILE A 47 -15.74 -2.86 21.69
CA ILE A 47 -15.08 -4.19 21.67
C ILE A 47 -14.51 -4.47 20.27
N ASN A 48 -15.31 -4.25 19.22
CA ASN A 48 -14.88 -4.39 17.84
C ASN A 48 -14.20 -3.12 17.36
N ARG A 49 -12.94 -2.92 17.76
CA ARG A 49 -12.21 -1.68 17.48
C ARG A 49 -11.83 -1.58 15.99
N ARG A 50 -11.74 -0.33 15.52
CA ARG A 50 -11.25 0.01 14.18
C ARG A 50 -9.75 -0.22 14.07
N HIS A 51 -9.31 -0.64 12.89
CA HIS A 51 -7.90 -0.69 12.52
C HIS A 51 -7.73 -0.17 11.10
N HIS A 52 -6.61 0.48 10.81
CA HIS A 52 -6.32 0.90 9.44
C HIS A 52 -5.29 0.00 8.78
N CYS A 53 -5.48 -0.26 7.50
CA CYS A 53 -4.41 -0.81 6.66
C CYS A 53 -3.38 0.28 6.35
N ARG A 54 -2.11 0.10 6.71
CA ARG A 54 -1.07 1.11 6.45
C ARG A 54 -0.66 1.21 4.96
N LYS A 55 -1.06 0.24 4.14
CA LYS A 55 -0.84 0.28 2.69
C LYS A 55 -1.97 1.01 1.95
N CYS A 56 -3.23 0.69 2.23
CA CYS A 56 -4.38 1.22 1.48
C CYS A 56 -5.32 2.15 2.26
N GLY A 57 -5.05 2.46 3.53
CA GLY A 57 -5.81 3.42 4.33
C GLY A 57 -7.19 2.94 4.82
N ALA A 58 -7.70 1.81 4.32
CA ALA A 58 -9.03 1.31 4.67
C ALA A 58 -9.19 0.98 6.16
N VAL A 59 -10.37 1.29 6.71
CA VAL A 59 -10.80 0.95 8.07
C VAL A 59 -11.38 -0.47 8.12
N VAL A 60 -10.75 -1.35 8.88
CA VAL A 60 -10.92 -2.79 8.83
C VAL A 60 -10.96 -3.38 10.24
N CYS A 61 -11.65 -4.51 10.41
CA CYS A 61 -11.68 -5.23 11.68
C CYS A 61 -10.40 -6.06 11.92
N GLY A 62 -10.23 -6.56 13.15
CA GLY A 62 -9.12 -7.44 13.55
C GLY A 62 -8.91 -8.62 12.59
N PRO A 63 -9.95 -9.43 12.31
CA PRO A 63 -9.86 -10.56 11.38
C PRO A 63 -9.42 -10.18 9.96
N CYS A 64 -9.90 -9.05 9.43
CA CYS A 64 -9.53 -8.58 8.08
C CYS A 64 -8.13 -7.96 8.00
N SER A 65 -7.43 -7.82 9.14
CA SER A 65 -6.13 -7.15 9.22
C SER A 65 -5.16 -7.82 10.20
N ASN A 66 -5.25 -9.15 10.33
CA ASN A 66 -4.44 -9.94 11.25
C ASN A 66 -2.99 -10.20 10.77
N LYS A 67 -2.55 -9.54 9.69
CA LYS A 67 -1.19 -9.65 9.15
C LYS A 67 -0.43 -8.33 9.25
N ARG A 68 0.90 -8.45 9.23
CA ARG A 68 1.83 -7.32 9.18
C ARG A 68 2.79 -7.51 8.01
N PHE A 69 3.21 -6.41 7.40
CA PHE A 69 4.15 -6.41 6.28
C PHE A 69 5.14 -5.24 6.43
N LEU A 70 6.39 -5.42 6.02
CA LEU A 70 7.39 -4.36 6.05
C LEU A 70 7.14 -3.38 4.90
N LEU A 71 6.89 -2.11 5.21
CA LEU A 71 6.70 -1.04 4.25
C LEU A 71 7.91 -0.09 4.37
N PRO A 72 9.01 -0.31 3.61
CA PRO A 72 10.28 0.40 3.82
C PRO A 72 10.18 1.91 3.67
N SER A 73 9.24 2.40 2.86
CA SER A 73 8.97 3.83 2.68
C SER A 73 8.27 4.48 3.87
N GLN A 74 7.76 3.70 4.83
CA GLN A 74 6.99 4.19 5.98
C GLN A 74 7.61 3.83 7.34
N SER A 75 8.27 2.68 7.46
CA SER A 75 8.78 2.16 8.74
C SER A 75 9.82 1.06 8.55
N SER A 76 10.80 0.98 9.46
CA SER A 76 11.75 -0.14 9.57
C SER A 76 11.18 -1.39 10.24
N LYS A 77 10.00 -1.27 10.87
CA LYS A 77 9.25 -2.37 11.51
C LYS A 77 8.02 -2.76 10.69
N PRO A 78 7.60 -4.05 10.70
CA PRO A 78 6.37 -4.48 10.02
C PRO A 78 5.12 -3.76 10.53
N LEU A 79 4.33 -3.23 9.60
CA LEU A 79 3.10 -2.48 9.87
C LEU A 79 1.86 -3.33 9.57
N ARG A 80 0.75 -3.06 10.27
CA ARG A 80 -0.53 -3.76 10.04
C ARG A 80 -1.05 -3.48 8.63
N VAL A 81 -1.41 -4.54 7.91
CA VAL A 81 -2.04 -4.44 6.59
C VAL A 81 -3.29 -5.32 6.56
N CYS A 82 -4.24 -4.97 5.71
CA CYS A 82 -5.36 -5.86 5.44
C CYS A 82 -4.90 -7.11 4.68
N LEU A 83 -5.72 -8.16 4.71
CA LEU A 83 -5.42 -9.42 4.01
C LEU A 83 -5.20 -9.23 2.51
N HIS A 84 -5.99 -8.35 1.86
CA HIS A 84 -5.83 -8.06 0.45
C HIS A 84 -4.45 -7.46 0.13
N CYS A 85 -4.05 -6.41 0.85
CA CYS A 85 -2.73 -5.80 0.67
C CYS A 85 -1.61 -6.76 1.01
N TYR A 86 -1.76 -7.59 2.05
CA TYR A 86 -0.77 -8.60 2.38
C TYR A 86 -0.51 -9.53 1.19
N ASN A 87 -1.57 -10.10 0.59
CA ASN A 87 -1.45 -11.01 -0.55
C ASN A 87 -0.78 -10.37 -1.78
N VAL A 88 -1.17 -9.13 -2.11
CA VAL A 88 -0.56 -8.38 -3.23
C VAL A 88 0.93 -8.12 -2.98
N LEU A 89 1.28 -7.68 -1.76
CA LEU A 89 2.67 -7.39 -1.38
C LEU A 89 3.53 -8.65 -1.37
N THR A 90 3.03 -9.76 -0.83
CA THR A 90 3.77 -11.04 -0.82
C THR A 90 4.00 -11.58 -2.23
N ALA A 91 3.01 -11.47 -3.13
CA ALA A 91 3.16 -11.88 -4.52
C ALA A 91 4.19 -11.00 -5.27
N ALA A 92 4.22 -9.70 -4.98
CA ALA A 92 5.22 -8.79 -5.56
C ALA A 92 6.64 -9.09 -5.05
N SER A 93 6.80 -9.41 -3.76
CA SER A 93 8.11 -9.79 -3.19
C SER A 93 8.69 -11.06 -3.82
N GLN A 94 7.86 -12.06 -4.15
CA GLN A 94 8.31 -13.29 -4.80
C GLN A 94 8.81 -13.06 -6.23
N LYS A 95 8.19 -12.16 -6.99
CA LYS A 95 8.63 -11.80 -8.35
C LYS A 95 10.03 -11.19 -8.36
N ASN A 96 10.34 -10.34 -7.37
CA ASN A 96 11.66 -9.70 -7.26
C ASN A 96 12.80 -10.69 -6.94
N HIS A 97 12.51 -11.83 -6.32
CA HIS A 97 13.51 -12.88 -6.04
C HIS A 97 13.81 -13.76 -7.26
N ASN A 98 12.84 -13.99 -8.14
CA ASN A 98 13.05 -14.83 -9.33
C ASN A 98 13.83 -14.12 -10.44
N SER A 99 13.81 -12.79 -10.48
CA SER A 99 14.60 -11.98 -11.42
C SER A 99 16.10 -11.93 -11.13
N SER A 100 16.56 -12.40 -9.95
CA SER A 100 17.98 -12.43 -9.60
C SER A 100 18.68 -13.77 -9.93
N LEU A 101 17.93 -14.77 -10.40
CA LEU A 101 18.48 -16.09 -10.78
C LEU A 101 18.68 -16.23 -12.31
N ASP A 102 18.19 -15.28 -13.11
CA ASP A 102 18.29 -15.29 -14.59
C ASP A 102 19.50 -14.48 -15.13
N SER A 103 20.47 -14.13 -14.27
CA SER A 103 21.67 -13.37 -14.68
C SER A 103 22.95 -14.20 -14.76
N THR A 104 22.93 -15.48 -14.43
CA THR A 104 24.14 -16.32 -14.39
C THR A 104 24.28 -17.30 -15.56
N GLN A 105 23.41 -17.25 -16.57
CA GLN A 105 23.45 -18.20 -17.70
C GLN A 105 23.43 -17.53 -19.09
N LYS A 106 24.28 -16.51 -19.28
CA LYS A 106 24.75 -16.09 -20.60
C LYS A 106 26.26 -15.88 -20.56
N GLY A 107 26.98 -16.98 -20.69
CA GLY A 107 28.44 -16.98 -20.68
C GLY A 107 29.03 -18.31 -21.12
N ILE A 108 28.55 -18.90 -22.20
CA ILE A 108 29.30 -19.79 -23.09
C ILE A 108 28.65 -19.61 -24.47
N HIS A 109 29.32 -18.88 -25.35
CA HIS A 109 29.42 -19.11 -26.80
C HIS A 109 30.52 -18.19 -27.33
#